data_AF-A0A5B1B3H2-F1
#
_entry.id   AF-A0A5B1B3H2-F1
#
_cell.length_a   1.000
_cell.length_b   1.000
_cell.length_c   1.000
_cell.angle_alpha   90.00
_cell.angle_beta   90.00
_cell.angle_gamma   90.00
#
_symmetry.space_group_name_H-M   'P 1'
#
loop_
_entity.id
_entity.type
_entity.pdbx_description
1 polymer ?
#
loop_
_entity_poly.entity_id
_entity_poly.type
_entity_poly.pdbx_seq_one_letter_code
_entity_poly.pdbx_strand_id
1 'polypeptide(L)'
;MKTNAFALQIAESIDIDACKNHFKQTLLFSDRDELFFDFENQRYAYIFKYGIICVFNFAPNEMDQLRQQLFEFTTNAKLIDSSLTESIDIITDAESFSVDVDAVHLADNNIEKIRLIMLNASQSIILDYYLSIAEQLIEDTVQYTNFIETRGTRLYTDDKKHKHFVEKVLNSKNKISENLYIFDSPSAVSDDEMLTKLNTELKKKFEINDKHKTISQKLNIVKENLEFFKHIIVHRKNSKLKWIIIILIIFGIIGVLWNQSY
;
A
#
# COMPACT_ATOMS: atom_id res chain seq x y z
N MET A 1 19.94 6.88 27.17
CA MET A 1 18.59 7.20 27.71
C MET A 1 17.54 6.29 27.06
N LYS A 2 16.47 5.88 27.75
CA LYS A 2 15.37 5.10 27.13
C LYS A 2 14.33 6.05 26.53
N THR A 3 14.05 5.89 25.25
CA THR A 3 13.07 6.63 24.45
C THR A 3 12.26 5.64 23.62
N ASN A 4 11.22 6.11 22.93
CA ASN A 4 10.35 5.27 22.12
C ASN A 4 10.05 5.95 20.79
N ALA A 5 10.08 5.16 19.71
CA ALA A 5 9.47 5.51 18.44
C ALA A 5 8.13 4.79 18.32
N PHE A 6 7.06 5.55 18.06
CA PHE A 6 5.70 5.04 17.93
C PHE A 6 5.14 5.49 16.59
N ALA A 7 4.78 4.53 15.75
CA ALA A 7 4.14 4.75 14.46
C ALA A 7 2.66 4.33 14.52
N LEU A 8 1.82 5.07 13.79
CA LEU A 8 0.37 4.88 13.74
C LEU A 8 -0.15 5.26 12.36
N GLN A 9 -1.06 4.45 11.82
CA GLN A 9 -1.86 4.85 10.67
C GLN A 9 -3.07 5.69 11.11
N ILE A 10 -3.19 6.89 10.56
CA ILE A 10 -4.27 7.85 10.88
C ILE A 10 -5.20 8.13 9.70
N ALA A 11 -4.78 7.81 8.48
CA ALA A 11 -5.49 8.15 7.25
C ALA A 11 -5.13 7.21 6.08
N GLU A 12 -5.87 7.32 4.98
CA GLU A 12 -5.48 6.67 3.73
C GLU A 12 -4.35 7.41 3.02
N SER A 13 -4.36 8.74 3.15
CA SER A 13 -3.26 9.61 2.73
C SER A 13 -3.24 10.92 3.53
N ILE A 14 -2.08 11.56 3.55
CA ILE A 14 -1.84 12.90 4.10
C ILE A 14 -1.29 13.80 2.99
N ASP A 15 -1.82 15.01 2.88
CA ASP A 15 -1.30 16.04 2.00
C ASP A 15 0.02 16.61 2.57
N ILE A 16 1.14 16.14 1.99
CA ILE A 16 2.50 16.52 2.38
C ILE A 16 2.76 18.01 2.15
N ASP A 17 2.31 18.58 1.02
CA ASP A 17 2.56 19.99 0.72
C ASP A 17 1.77 20.89 1.68
N ALA A 18 0.53 20.53 2.00
CA ALA A 18 -0.26 21.25 2.99
C ALA A 18 0.37 21.17 4.40
N CYS A 19 0.80 19.99 4.84
CA CYS A 19 1.47 19.81 6.13
C CYS A 19 2.76 20.63 6.21
N LYS A 20 3.59 20.59 5.17
CA LYS A 20 4.86 21.33 5.10
C LYS A 20 4.67 22.83 5.27
N ASN A 21 3.58 23.39 4.76
CA ASN A 21 3.25 24.80 4.89
C ASN A 21 2.56 25.15 6.22
N HIS A 22 1.93 24.17 6.88
CA HIS A 22 1.21 24.36 8.13
C HIS A 22 2.13 24.36 9.37
N PHE A 23 3.03 23.37 9.46
CA PHE A 23 3.93 23.22 10.60
C PHE A 23 5.05 24.26 10.57
N LYS A 24 5.37 24.83 11.74
CA LYS A 24 6.42 25.85 11.91
C LYS A 24 7.70 25.29 12.52
N GLN A 25 7.69 24.03 12.90
CA GLN A 25 8.81 23.27 13.43
C GLN A 25 9.96 23.20 12.42
N THR A 26 11.17 22.97 12.92
CA THR A 26 12.34 22.86 12.05
C THR A 26 12.24 21.60 11.19
N LEU A 27 12.21 21.78 9.88
CA LEU A 27 12.17 20.68 8.91
C LEU A 27 13.59 20.15 8.69
N LEU A 28 13.83 18.90 9.10
CA LEU A 28 15.13 18.23 9.02
C LEU A 28 15.31 17.44 7.72
N PHE A 29 14.23 16.80 7.24
CA PHE A 29 14.21 16.12 5.95
C PHE A 29 12.84 16.30 5.30
N SER A 30 12.82 16.40 3.97
CA SER A 30 11.60 16.43 3.18
C SER A 30 11.87 15.92 1.78
N ASP A 31 10.93 15.14 1.29
CA ASP A 31 10.81 14.84 -0.13
C ASP A 31 9.34 14.95 -0.56
N ARG A 32 8.93 14.22 -1.61
CA ARG A 32 7.55 14.22 -2.12
C ARG A 32 6.57 13.42 -1.28
N ASP A 33 7.06 12.48 -0.47
CA ASP A 33 6.23 11.49 0.21
C ASP A 33 6.45 11.49 1.73
N GLU A 34 7.46 12.21 2.23
CA GLU A 34 7.86 12.22 3.63
C GLU A 34 8.27 13.62 4.15
N LEU A 35 7.96 13.89 5.42
CA LEU A 35 8.43 15.06 6.17
C LEU A 35 8.94 14.65 7.54
N PHE A 36 10.14 15.09 7.90
CA PHE A 36 10.75 14.83 9.19
C PHE A 36 11.03 16.16 9.90
N PHE A 37 10.40 16.36 11.06
CA PHE A 37 10.42 17.59 11.83
C PHE A 37 11.08 17.41 13.19
N ASP A 38 11.78 18.45 13.64
CA ASP A 38 12.27 18.62 15.01
C ASP A 38 11.23 19.40 15.85
N PHE A 39 10.77 18.78 16.93
CA PHE A 39 9.85 19.34 17.92
C PHE A 39 10.57 19.79 19.20
N GLU A 40 11.88 20.00 19.11
CA GLU A 40 12.78 20.37 20.21
C GLU A 40 12.86 19.29 21.31
N ASN A 41 13.90 19.38 22.15
CA ASN A 41 14.12 18.46 23.28
C ASN A 41 14.20 16.98 22.85
N GLN A 42 14.84 16.72 21.70
CA GLN A 42 14.97 15.38 21.12
C GLN A 42 13.61 14.72 20.88
N ARG A 43 12.66 15.49 20.37
CA ARG A 43 11.36 15.00 19.93
C ARG A 43 11.27 15.18 18.44
N TYR A 44 10.91 14.12 17.75
CA TYR A 44 10.81 14.15 16.30
C TYR A 44 9.47 13.64 15.83
N ALA A 45 8.93 14.25 14.78
CA ALA A 45 7.74 13.75 14.10
C ALA A 45 8.08 13.46 12.65
N TYR A 46 7.67 12.29 12.18
CA TYR A 46 7.83 11.84 10.82
C TYR A 46 6.44 11.60 10.22
N ILE A 47 6.11 12.35 9.18
CA ILE A 47 4.81 12.31 8.51
C ILE A 47 5.01 11.73 7.12
N PHE A 48 4.20 10.72 6.79
CA PHE A 48 4.24 10.04 5.50
C PHE A 48 2.93 10.28 4.75
N LYS A 49 3.05 10.52 3.44
CA LYS A 49 1.93 10.71 2.52
C LYS A 49 0.91 9.58 2.57
N TYR A 50 1.34 8.39 3.00
CA TYR A 50 0.54 7.18 3.13
C TYR A 50 -0.34 7.15 4.38
N GLY A 51 -0.56 8.30 5.01
CA GLY A 51 -1.45 8.40 6.16
C GLY A 51 -0.84 7.86 7.44
N ILE A 52 0.49 7.83 7.52
CA ILE A 52 1.23 7.37 8.70
C ILE A 52 1.90 8.55 9.36
N ILE A 53 1.87 8.53 10.69
CA ILE A 53 2.71 9.36 11.53
C ILE A 53 3.59 8.47 12.38
N CYS A 54 4.84 8.86 12.57
CA CYS A 54 5.73 8.27 13.57
C CYS A 54 6.28 9.38 14.44
N VAL A 55 6.19 9.20 15.76
CA VAL A 55 6.68 10.15 16.74
C VAL A 55 7.77 9.51 17.58
N PHE A 56 8.80 10.28 17.87
CA PHE A 56 9.90 9.88 18.75
C PHE A 56 9.87 10.73 20.01
N ASN A 57 9.79 10.06 21.17
CA ASN A 57 9.82 10.70 22.49
C ASN A 57 8.66 11.68 22.75
N PHE A 58 7.47 11.41 22.19
CA PHE A 58 6.25 12.17 22.46
C PHE A 58 5.48 11.57 23.63
N ALA A 59 4.85 12.41 24.44
CA ALA A 59 3.84 11.96 25.38
C ALA A 59 2.52 11.62 24.65
N PRO A 60 1.66 10.72 25.17
CA PRO A 60 0.42 10.33 24.50
C PRO A 60 -0.51 11.50 24.13
N ASN A 61 -0.60 12.50 25.00
CA ASN A 61 -1.39 13.71 24.77
C ASN A 61 -0.84 14.56 23.61
N GLU A 62 0.48 14.64 23.45
CA GLU A 62 1.12 15.38 22.36
C GLU A 62 0.92 14.68 21.02
N MET A 63 0.97 13.35 21.02
CA MET A 63 0.63 12.54 19.85
C MET A 63 -0.83 12.77 19.41
N ASP A 64 -1.77 12.77 20.35
CA ASP A 64 -3.18 13.04 20.05
C ASP A 64 -3.39 14.46 19.50
N GLN A 65 -2.67 15.45 20.03
CA GLN A 65 -2.68 16.81 19.50
C GLN A 65 -2.15 16.88 18.07
N LEU A 66 -1.01 16.24 17.80
CA LEU A 66 -0.43 16.17 16.44
C LEU A 66 -1.40 15.49 15.47
N ARG A 67 -2.03 14.39 15.88
CA ARG A 67 -3.05 13.69 15.09
C ARG A 67 -4.25 14.59 14.78
N GLN A 68 -4.73 15.36 15.75
CA GLN A 68 -5.83 16.30 15.55
C GLN A 68 -5.48 17.42 14.57
N GLN A 69 -4.26 17.97 14.67
CA GLN A 69 -3.77 18.99 13.74
C GLN A 69 -3.68 18.46 12.30
N LEU A 70 -3.29 17.18 12.15
CA LEU A 70 -3.17 16.56 10.83
C LEU A 70 -4.51 16.21 10.19
N PHE A 71 -5.59 16.11 10.97
CA PHE A 71 -6.88 15.61 10.48
C PHE A 71 -7.42 16.40 9.29
N GLU A 72 -7.20 17.73 9.23
CA GLU A 72 -7.65 18.58 8.13
C GLU A 72 -6.90 18.33 6.80
N PHE A 73 -5.72 17.70 6.86
CA PHE A 73 -4.87 17.39 5.70
C PHE A 73 -4.98 15.92 5.27
N THR A 74 -5.94 15.18 5.84
CA THR A 74 -6.08 13.74 5.62
C THR A 74 -7.22 13.38 4.68
N THR A 75 -7.03 12.33 3.89
CA THR A 75 -8.11 11.69 3.13
C THR A 75 -8.60 10.44 3.85
N ASN A 76 -9.93 10.29 3.97
CA ASN A 76 -10.59 9.10 4.51
C ASN A 76 -10.17 8.70 5.95
N ALA A 77 -9.70 9.64 6.78
CA ALA A 77 -9.28 9.36 8.16
C ALA A 77 -10.35 8.73 9.06
N LYS A 78 -11.65 8.92 8.75
CA LYS A 78 -12.76 8.30 9.50
C LYS A 78 -12.96 6.80 9.20
N LEU A 79 -12.32 6.29 8.15
CA LEU A 79 -12.49 4.90 7.68
C LEU A 79 -11.32 3.99 8.07
N ILE A 80 -10.28 4.56 8.69
CA ILE A 80 -9.10 3.81 9.13
C ILE A 80 -9.35 3.33 10.54
N ASP A 81 -9.29 2.02 10.72
CA ASP A 81 -9.26 1.39 12.03
C ASP A 81 -7.94 1.74 12.73
N SER A 82 -7.99 2.29 13.94
CA SER A 82 -6.79 2.73 14.67
C SER A 82 -5.97 1.57 15.26
N SER A 83 -6.11 0.36 14.69
CA SER A 83 -5.50 -0.87 15.18
C SER A 83 -4.07 -1.09 14.68
N LEU A 84 -3.68 -0.42 13.59
CA LEU A 84 -2.34 -0.56 13.02
C LEU A 84 -1.36 0.44 13.66
N THR A 85 -0.60 -0.08 14.62
CA THR A 85 0.45 0.63 15.35
C THR A 85 1.72 -0.21 15.40
N GLU A 86 2.86 0.45 15.45
CA GLU A 86 4.17 -0.18 15.64
C GLU A 86 4.95 0.65 16.65
N SER A 87 5.64 0.00 17.58
CA SER A 87 6.39 0.70 18.61
C SER A 87 7.70 -0.01 18.91
N ILE A 88 8.76 0.78 19.06
CA ILE A 88 10.08 0.26 19.36
C ILE A 88 10.82 1.15 20.34
N ASP A 89 11.37 0.54 21.38
CA ASP A 89 12.20 1.25 22.34
C ASP A 89 13.57 1.53 21.74
N ILE A 90 14.11 2.72 22.03
CA ILE A 90 15.41 3.17 21.57
C ILE A 90 16.22 3.56 22.80
N ILE A 91 17.34 2.87 23.00
CA ILE A 91 18.26 3.09 24.09
C ILE A 91 19.51 3.77 23.54
N THR A 92 19.64 5.07 23.77
CA THR A 92 20.84 5.85 23.41
C THR A 92 21.93 5.68 24.45
N ASP A 93 23.17 6.00 24.06
CA ASP A 93 24.36 5.95 24.92
C ASP A 93 24.66 4.53 25.46
N ALA A 94 24.32 3.51 24.67
CA ALA A 94 24.63 2.11 24.97
C ALA A 94 26.13 1.81 24.73
N GLU A 95 26.64 0.73 25.35
CA GLU A 95 28.05 0.32 25.18
C GLU A 95 28.38 -0.06 23.73
N SER A 96 27.41 -0.63 23.00
CA SER A 96 27.58 -1.03 21.62
C SER A 96 26.25 -1.00 20.86
N PHE A 97 26.33 -1.00 19.54
CA PHE A 97 25.17 -1.09 18.67
C PHE A 97 24.61 -2.52 18.64
N SER A 98 23.32 -2.67 18.97
CA SER A 98 22.57 -3.93 18.81
C SER A 98 21.10 -3.66 18.47
N VAL A 99 20.47 -4.65 17.83
CA VAL A 99 19.03 -4.68 17.60
C VAL A 99 18.50 -5.95 18.22
N ASP A 100 17.65 -5.79 19.20
CA ASP A 100 17.15 -6.84 20.07
C ASP A 100 15.66 -7.05 19.80
N VAL A 101 15.02 -8.00 20.50
CA VAL A 101 13.57 -8.23 20.37
C VAL A 101 12.77 -7.02 20.84
N ASP A 102 13.22 -6.33 21.88
CA ASP A 102 12.45 -5.25 22.50
C ASP A 102 12.93 -3.84 22.13
N ALA A 103 14.20 -3.67 21.77
CA ALA A 103 14.80 -2.35 21.62
C ALA A 103 15.92 -2.28 20.56
N VAL A 104 16.23 -1.05 20.12
CA VAL A 104 17.44 -0.71 19.39
C VAL A 104 18.40 0.01 20.32
N HIS A 105 19.62 -0.49 20.43
CA HIS A 105 20.68 0.09 21.24
C HIS A 105 21.61 0.90 20.33
N LEU A 106 21.73 2.20 20.59
CA LEU A 106 22.61 3.12 19.87
C LEU A 106 23.71 3.60 20.80
N ALA A 107 24.96 3.57 20.31
CA ALA A 107 26.11 4.11 21.04
C ALA A 107 26.15 5.65 21.10
N ASP A 108 25.32 6.31 20.31
CA ASP A 108 25.19 7.76 20.21
C ASP A 108 23.72 8.17 20.06
N ASN A 109 23.47 9.46 20.04
CA ASN A 109 22.16 10.05 19.79
C ASN A 109 22.05 10.59 18.36
N ASN A 110 22.56 9.85 17.38
CA ASN A 110 22.61 10.30 16.00
C ASN A 110 21.21 10.36 15.39
N ILE A 111 20.84 11.54 14.89
CA ILE A 111 19.52 11.83 14.35
C ILE A 111 19.17 11.02 13.10
N GLU A 112 20.14 10.71 12.24
CA GLU A 112 19.90 9.88 11.04
C GLU A 112 19.61 8.43 11.44
N LYS A 113 20.23 7.91 12.51
CA LYS A 113 19.92 6.58 13.04
C LYS A 113 18.50 6.54 13.60
N ILE A 114 18.09 7.57 14.36
CA ILE A 114 16.72 7.69 14.89
C ILE A 114 15.71 7.77 13.74
N ARG A 115 15.97 8.63 12.75
CA ARG A 115 15.14 8.75 11.55
C ARG A 115 15.00 7.41 10.82
N LEU A 116 16.08 6.64 10.70
CA LEU A 116 16.06 5.33 10.07
C LEU A 116 15.23 4.28 10.85
N ILE A 117 15.26 4.33 12.19
CA ILE A 117 14.41 3.50 13.04
C ILE A 117 12.94 3.88 12.85
N MET A 118 12.62 5.18 12.91
CA MET A 118 11.26 5.69 12.68
C MET A 118 10.73 5.35 11.28
N LEU A 119 11.59 5.43 10.26
CA LEU A 119 11.28 5.04 8.89
C LEU A 119 10.90 3.55 8.84
N ASN A 120 11.75 2.65 9.33
CA ASN A 120 11.48 1.21 9.29
C ASN A 120 10.22 0.82 10.10
N ALA A 121 10.00 1.44 11.26
CA ALA A 121 8.77 1.24 12.04
C ALA A 121 7.52 1.68 11.24
N SER A 122 7.60 2.81 10.54
CA SER A 122 6.51 3.30 9.68
C SER A 122 6.27 2.38 8.49
N GLN A 123 7.34 1.87 7.87
CA GLN A 123 7.25 0.91 6.75
C GLN A 123 6.57 -0.39 7.17
N SER A 124 6.82 -0.88 8.39
CA SER A 124 6.13 -2.07 8.95
C SER A 124 4.60 -1.90 8.89
N ILE A 125 4.10 -0.76 9.36
CA ILE A 125 2.66 -0.46 9.37
C ILE A 125 2.10 -0.32 7.94
N ILE A 126 2.80 0.38 7.05
CA ILE A 126 2.33 0.54 5.66
C ILE A 126 2.20 -0.83 4.98
N LEU A 127 3.17 -1.71 5.21
CA LEU A 127 3.16 -3.05 4.65
C LEU A 127 2.02 -3.90 5.23
N ASP A 128 1.73 -3.80 6.52
CA ASP A 128 0.58 -4.50 7.13
C ASP A 128 -0.75 -4.00 6.55
N TYR A 129 -0.87 -2.68 6.36
CA TYR A 129 -2.03 -2.09 5.70
C TYR A 129 -2.20 -2.62 4.26
N TYR A 130 -1.14 -2.64 3.46
CA TYR A 130 -1.23 -3.17 2.09
C TYR A 130 -1.41 -4.68 2.02
N LEU A 131 -0.90 -5.42 2.99
CA LEU A 131 -1.17 -6.85 3.12
C LEU A 131 -2.66 -7.09 3.33
N SER A 132 -3.32 -6.32 4.21
CA SER A 132 -4.77 -6.41 4.44
C SER A 132 -5.58 -6.11 3.16
N ILE A 133 -5.18 -5.11 2.37
CA ILE A 133 -5.85 -4.81 1.09
C ILE A 133 -5.62 -5.93 0.09
N ALA A 134 -4.39 -6.46 -0.01
CA ALA A 134 -4.08 -7.57 -0.90
C ALA A 134 -4.88 -8.83 -0.55
N GLU A 135 -5.11 -9.09 0.74
CA GLU A 135 -5.97 -10.16 1.24
C GLU A 135 -7.42 -9.95 0.84
N GLN A 136 -7.96 -8.75 1.04
CA GLN A 136 -9.32 -8.44 0.61
C GLN A 136 -9.50 -8.62 -0.90
N LEU A 137 -8.49 -8.27 -1.72
CA LEU A 137 -8.55 -8.48 -3.17
C LEU A 137 -8.58 -9.97 -3.55
N ILE A 138 -7.85 -10.82 -2.83
CA ILE A 138 -7.88 -12.28 -3.03
C ILE A 138 -9.27 -12.80 -2.67
N GLU A 139 -9.83 -12.41 -1.53
CA GLU A 139 -11.18 -12.81 -1.11
C GLU A 139 -12.24 -12.38 -2.11
N ASP A 140 -12.21 -11.12 -2.54
CA ASP A 140 -13.12 -10.59 -3.57
C ASP A 140 -13.00 -11.40 -4.88
N THR A 141 -11.78 -11.80 -5.26
CA THR A 141 -11.52 -12.62 -6.45
C THR A 141 -12.11 -14.02 -6.32
N VAL A 142 -11.98 -14.65 -5.14
CA VAL A 142 -12.58 -15.97 -4.85
C VAL A 142 -14.10 -15.87 -4.88
N GLN A 143 -14.68 -14.87 -4.21
CA GLN A 143 -16.13 -14.64 -4.22
C GLN A 143 -16.65 -14.42 -5.64
N TYR A 144 -15.94 -13.64 -6.45
CA TYR A 144 -16.30 -13.40 -7.84
C TYR A 144 -16.23 -14.69 -8.68
N THR A 145 -15.22 -15.52 -8.48
CA THR A 145 -15.07 -16.82 -9.16
C THR A 145 -16.24 -17.76 -8.82
N ASN A 146 -16.60 -17.88 -7.55
CA ASN A 146 -17.72 -18.71 -7.10
C ASN A 146 -19.07 -18.22 -7.66
N PHE A 147 -19.25 -16.89 -7.75
CA PHE A 147 -20.43 -16.30 -8.37
C PHE A 147 -20.57 -16.70 -9.86
N ILE A 148 -19.47 -16.79 -10.58
CA ILE A 148 -19.45 -17.19 -11.99
C ILE A 148 -19.78 -18.68 -12.14
N GLU A 149 -19.18 -19.53 -11.30
CA GLU A 149 -19.39 -20.97 -11.33
C GLU A 149 -20.87 -21.32 -11.13
N THR A 150 -21.50 -20.71 -10.12
CA THR A 150 -22.89 -21.00 -9.73
C THR A 150 -23.95 -20.48 -10.70
N ARG A 151 -23.77 -19.28 -11.29
CA ARG A 151 -24.77 -18.65 -12.18
C ARG A 151 -24.52 -18.84 -13.66
N GLY A 152 -23.39 -19.46 -14.00
CA GLY A 152 -22.95 -19.63 -15.36
C GLY A 152 -22.39 -18.34 -15.97
N THR A 153 -21.45 -18.52 -16.89
CA THR A 153 -20.66 -17.48 -17.56
C THR A 153 -21.48 -16.48 -18.42
N ARG A 154 -22.81 -16.60 -18.53
CA ARG A 154 -23.69 -15.75 -19.36
C ARG A 154 -23.76 -14.29 -18.87
N LEU A 155 -23.45 -14.04 -17.59
CA LEU A 155 -23.44 -12.72 -16.97
C LEU A 155 -22.12 -11.93 -17.18
N TYR A 156 -21.10 -12.53 -17.79
CA TYR A 156 -19.78 -11.90 -17.95
C TYR A 156 -19.73 -10.71 -18.91
N THR A 157 -20.66 -10.63 -19.86
CA THR A 157 -20.47 -9.79 -21.07
C THR A 157 -21.10 -8.40 -21.01
N ASP A 158 -21.89 -8.07 -19.99
CA ASP A 158 -22.64 -6.81 -19.93
C ASP A 158 -22.91 -6.29 -18.51
N ASP A 159 -22.40 -6.97 -17.48
CA ASP A 159 -22.76 -6.64 -16.10
C ASP A 159 -21.86 -5.53 -15.57
N LYS A 160 -22.48 -4.40 -15.20
CA LYS A 160 -21.84 -3.31 -14.43
C LYS A 160 -21.03 -3.85 -13.26
N LYS A 161 -21.43 -4.98 -12.67
CA LYS A 161 -20.72 -5.67 -11.58
C LYS A 161 -19.33 -6.18 -11.98
N HIS A 162 -19.17 -6.77 -13.16
CA HIS A 162 -17.86 -7.22 -13.63
C HIS A 162 -16.93 -6.03 -13.86
N LYS A 163 -17.43 -4.99 -14.55
CA LYS A 163 -16.67 -3.76 -14.78
C LYS A 163 -16.22 -3.12 -13.47
N HIS A 164 -17.14 -2.99 -12.51
CA HIS A 164 -16.85 -2.43 -11.20
C HIS A 164 -15.82 -3.27 -10.41
N PHE A 165 -15.92 -4.60 -10.46
CA PHE A 165 -14.93 -5.49 -9.85
C PHE A 165 -13.54 -5.28 -10.47
N VAL A 166 -13.43 -5.29 -11.81
CA VAL A 166 -12.15 -5.07 -12.50
C VAL A 166 -11.58 -3.68 -12.17
N GLU A 167 -12.41 -2.64 -12.15
CA GLU A 167 -12.00 -1.28 -11.78
C GLU A 167 -11.50 -1.21 -10.33
N LYS A 168 -12.23 -1.81 -9.39
CA LYS A 168 -11.82 -1.89 -7.97
C LYS A 168 -10.47 -2.55 -7.83
N VAL A 169 -10.30 -3.73 -8.43
CA VAL A 169 -9.05 -4.50 -8.34
C VAL A 169 -7.89 -3.75 -9.00
N LEU A 170 -8.10 -3.14 -10.17
CA LEU A 170 -7.06 -2.38 -10.87
C LEU A 170 -6.64 -1.14 -10.07
N ASN A 171 -7.60 -0.41 -9.49
CA ASN A 171 -7.31 0.76 -8.67
C ASN A 171 -6.52 0.39 -7.41
N SER A 172 -6.95 -0.64 -6.68
CA SER A 172 -6.24 -1.12 -5.50
C SER A 172 -4.84 -1.63 -5.83
N LYS A 173 -4.69 -2.40 -6.92
CA LYS A 173 -3.38 -2.88 -7.38
C LYS A 173 -2.45 -1.72 -7.72
N ASN A 174 -2.93 -0.74 -8.49
CA ASN A 174 -2.12 0.41 -8.89
C ASN A 174 -1.67 1.22 -7.66
N LYS A 175 -2.60 1.46 -6.73
CA LYS A 175 -2.31 2.15 -5.48
C LYS A 175 -1.24 1.43 -4.66
N ILE A 176 -1.36 0.12 -4.48
CA ILE A 176 -0.35 -0.66 -3.74
C ILE A 176 1.00 -0.66 -4.51
N SER A 177 0.98 -0.80 -5.83
CA SER A 177 2.19 -0.88 -6.66
C SER A 177 2.98 0.43 -6.69
N GLU A 178 2.29 1.58 -6.75
CA GLU A 178 2.91 2.91 -6.68
C GLU A 178 3.65 3.11 -5.36
N ASN A 179 3.09 2.57 -4.27
CA ASN A 179 3.59 2.84 -2.92
C ASN A 179 4.59 1.78 -2.44
N LEU A 180 4.57 0.57 -3.00
CA LEU A 180 5.60 -0.46 -2.74
C LEU A 180 6.98 -0.04 -3.29
N TYR A 181 7.03 0.68 -4.41
CA TYR A 181 8.27 1.10 -5.07
C TYR A 181 9.16 1.98 -4.17
N ILE A 182 8.58 2.63 -3.15
CA ILE A 182 9.29 3.50 -2.22
C ILE A 182 10.11 2.71 -1.21
N PHE A 183 9.73 1.46 -0.94
CA PHE A 183 10.48 0.55 -0.07
C PHE A 183 11.70 -0.09 -0.76
N ASP A 184 11.72 -0.05 -2.09
CA ASP A 184 12.82 -0.51 -2.96
C ASP A 184 13.86 0.59 -3.25
N SER A 185 13.61 1.83 -2.82
CA SER A 185 14.64 2.86 -2.80
C SER A 185 15.82 2.34 -1.98
N PRO A 186 17.04 2.23 -2.56
CA PRO A 186 18.21 1.99 -1.73
C PRO A 186 18.24 3.17 -0.77
N SER A 187 17.90 2.92 0.51
CA SER A 187 18.19 3.83 1.62
C SER A 187 19.58 4.34 1.31
N ALA A 188 19.68 5.63 0.98
CA ALA A 188 20.81 6.23 0.30
C ALA A 188 22.08 5.43 0.61
N VAL A 189 22.72 4.86 -0.43
CA VAL A 189 24.01 4.17 -0.32
C VAL A 189 24.94 5.14 0.38
N SER A 190 24.89 5.11 1.70
CA SER A 190 25.64 5.96 2.59
C SER A 190 26.94 5.21 2.67
N ASP A 191 28.04 5.91 2.44
CA ASP A 191 29.38 5.36 2.69
C ASP A 191 29.57 4.96 4.17
N ASP A 192 28.55 5.18 5.02
CA ASP A 192 28.45 4.74 6.40
C ASP A 192 27.99 3.27 6.54
N GLU A 193 28.95 2.40 6.85
CA GLU A 193 28.75 0.99 7.16
C GLU A 193 27.77 0.77 8.33
N MET A 194 27.77 1.65 9.34
CA MET A 194 26.91 1.52 10.51
C MET A 194 25.44 1.82 10.19
N LEU A 195 25.16 2.83 9.36
CA LEU A 195 23.79 3.09 8.89
C LEU A 195 23.28 1.94 8.02
N THR A 196 24.12 1.38 7.15
CA THR A 196 23.77 0.22 6.32
C THR A 196 23.45 -1.00 7.18
N LYS A 197 24.29 -1.28 8.19
CA LYS A 197 24.08 -2.37 9.15
C LYS A 197 22.78 -2.17 9.95
N LEU A 198 22.55 -0.97 10.47
CA LEU A 198 21.32 -0.62 11.18
C LEU A 198 20.09 -0.86 10.30
N ASN A 199 20.09 -0.37 9.06
CA ASN A 199 18.96 -0.56 8.16
C ASN A 199 18.68 -2.05 7.89
N THR A 200 19.75 -2.85 7.72
CA THR A 200 19.64 -4.28 7.45
C THR A 200 19.01 -5.02 8.63
N GLU A 201 19.47 -4.74 9.85
CA GLU A 201 18.91 -5.33 11.07
C GLU A 201 17.47 -4.89 11.31
N LEU A 202 17.13 -3.62 11.06
CA LEU A 202 15.76 -3.12 11.17
C LEU A 202 14.82 -3.78 10.15
N LYS A 203 15.23 -3.87 8.88
CA LYS A 203 14.44 -4.55 7.84
C LYS A 203 14.17 -6.01 8.17
N LYS A 204 15.15 -6.68 8.80
CA LYS A 204 14.99 -8.06 9.30
C LYS A 204 14.03 -8.11 10.50
N LYS A 205 14.20 -7.21 11.48
CA LYS A 205 13.36 -7.13 12.68
C LYS A 205 11.87 -6.94 12.34
N PHE A 206 11.57 -6.03 11.41
CA PHE A 206 10.20 -5.73 11.00
C PHE A 206 9.70 -6.59 9.82
N GLU A 207 10.48 -7.59 9.39
CA GLU A 207 10.15 -8.50 8.29
C GLU A 207 9.77 -7.77 6.97
N ILE A 208 10.34 -6.58 6.75
CA ILE A 208 9.96 -5.65 5.66
C ILE A 208 10.02 -6.35 4.30
N ASN A 209 11.10 -7.07 4.04
CA ASN A 209 11.31 -7.77 2.76
C ASN A 209 10.32 -8.94 2.57
N ASP A 210 9.99 -9.66 3.64
CA ASP A 210 9.07 -10.80 3.59
C ASP A 210 7.63 -10.35 3.39
N LYS A 211 7.21 -9.28 4.09
CA LYS A 211 5.91 -8.63 3.86
C LYS A 211 5.80 -8.11 2.43
N HIS A 212 6.83 -7.41 1.92
CA HIS A 212 6.86 -6.91 0.54
C HIS A 212 6.72 -8.04 -0.49
N LYS A 213 7.48 -9.13 -0.32
CA LYS A 213 7.41 -10.32 -1.18
C LYS A 213 6.01 -10.95 -1.15
N THR A 214 5.42 -11.07 0.02
CA THR A 214 4.07 -11.65 0.20
C THR A 214 3.00 -10.82 -0.51
N ILE A 215 3.04 -9.49 -0.35
CA ILE A 215 2.11 -8.58 -1.05
C ILE A 215 2.26 -8.73 -2.57
N SER A 216 3.50 -8.72 -3.07
CA SER A 216 3.79 -8.87 -4.50
C SER A 216 3.25 -10.19 -5.06
N GLN A 217 3.41 -11.30 -4.33
CA GLN A 217 2.87 -12.60 -4.72
C GLN A 217 1.33 -12.58 -4.77
N LYS A 218 0.66 -12.03 -3.75
CA LYS A 218 -0.81 -11.90 -3.72
C LYS A 218 -1.32 -11.05 -4.88
N LEU A 219 -0.69 -9.91 -5.16
CA LEU A 219 -1.05 -9.06 -6.29
C LEU A 219 -0.84 -9.77 -7.64
N ASN A 220 0.18 -10.62 -7.76
CA ASN A 220 0.38 -11.40 -8.98
C ASN A 220 -0.74 -12.45 -9.17
N ILE A 221 -1.16 -13.14 -8.11
CA ILE A 221 -2.30 -14.07 -8.17
C ILE A 221 -3.58 -13.33 -8.61
N VAL A 222 -3.85 -12.16 -8.04
CA VAL A 222 -5.00 -11.32 -8.42
C VAL A 222 -4.92 -10.91 -9.90
N LYS A 223 -3.73 -10.52 -10.38
CA LYS A 223 -3.49 -10.16 -11.79
C LYS A 223 -3.75 -11.35 -12.72
N GLU A 224 -3.24 -12.53 -12.41
CA GLU A 224 -3.43 -13.75 -13.22
C GLU A 224 -4.92 -14.11 -13.33
N ASN A 225 -5.68 -14.01 -12.23
CA ASN A 225 -7.12 -14.22 -12.24
C ASN A 225 -7.85 -13.18 -13.11
N LEU A 226 -7.49 -11.89 -13.02
CA LEU A 226 -8.05 -10.85 -13.88
C LEU A 226 -7.75 -11.10 -15.37
N GLU A 227 -6.54 -11.55 -15.71
CA GLU A 227 -6.19 -11.90 -17.08
C GLU A 227 -7.02 -13.07 -17.59
N PHE A 228 -7.18 -14.12 -16.78
CA PHE A 228 -8.07 -15.24 -17.09
C PHE A 228 -9.51 -14.78 -17.34
N PHE A 229 -10.05 -13.89 -16.49
CA PHE A 229 -11.39 -13.31 -16.66
C PHE A 229 -11.52 -12.53 -17.97
N LYS A 230 -10.50 -11.75 -18.34
CA LYS A 230 -10.43 -11.04 -19.62
C LYS A 230 -10.45 -12.00 -20.82
N HIS A 231 -9.72 -13.11 -20.75
CA HIS A 231 -9.71 -14.13 -21.80
C HIS A 231 -11.09 -14.76 -22.03
N ILE A 232 -11.84 -15.07 -20.96
CA ILE A 232 -13.21 -15.60 -21.06
C ILE A 232 -14.12 -14.64 -21.83
N ILE A 233 -14.03 -13.33 -21.56
CA ILE A 233 -14.85 -12.31 -22.21
C ILE A 233 -14.52 -12.18 -23.70
N VAL A 234 -13.23 -12.07 -24.03
CA VAL A 234 -12.76 -11.90 -25.42
C VAL A 234 -13.18 -13.09 -26.28
N HIS A 235 -12.98 -14.32 -25.78
CA HIS A 235 -13.39 -15.54 -26.48
C HIS A 235 -14.90 -15.53 -26.80
N ARG A 236 -15.73 -15.07 -25.85
CA ARG A 236 -17.18 -14.95 -26.07
C ARG A 236 -17.58 -13.86 -27.07
N LYS A 237 -16.95 -12.69 -27.03
CA LYS A 237 -17.21 -11.63 -28.02
C LYS A 237 -16.89 -12.11 -29.43
N ASN A 238 -15.77 -12.81 -29.60
CA ASN A 238 -15.39 -13.40 -30.89
C ASN A 238 -16.39 -14.49 -31.34
N SER A 239 -16.89 -15.32 -30.42
CA SER A 239 -17.94 -16.29 -30.74
C SER A 239 -19.27 -15.63 -31.14
N LYS A 240 -19.69 -14.54 -30.49
CA LYS A 240 -20.90 -13.78 -30.90
C LYS A 240 -20.76 -13.22 -32.31
N LEU A 241 -19.60 -12.65 -32.65
CA LEU A 241 -19.33 -12.11 -33.99
C LEU A 241 -19.39 -13.21 -35.06
N LYS A 242 -18.82 -14.39 -34.78
CA LYS A 242 -18.93 -15.56 -35.67
C LYS A 242 -20.38 -15.95 -35.94
N TRP A 243 -21.25 -15.97 -34.93
CA TRP A 243 -22.66 -16.28 -35.11
C TRP A 243 -23.43 -15.23 -35.92
N ILE A 244 -23.13 -13.94 -35.75
CA ILE A 244 -23.73 -12.87 -36.58
C ILE A 244 -23.38 -13.08 -38.06
N ILE A 245 -22.12 -13.40 -38.35
CA ILE A 245 -21.67 -13.69 -39.72
C ILE A 245 -22.42 -14.92 -40.28
N ILE A 246 -22.53 -16.01 -39.51
CA ILE A 246 -23.27 -17.21 -39.93
C ILE A 246 -24.74 -16.89 -40.22
N ILE A 247 -25.41 -16.12 -39.36
CA ILE A 247 -26.82 -15.72 -39.54
C ILE A 247 -26.96 -14.86 -40.80
N LEU A 248 -26.06 -13.89 -41.03
CA LEU A 248 -26.07 -13.05 -42.24
C LEU A 248 -25.90 -13.89 -43.52
N ILE A 249 -25.03 -14.91 -43.50
CA ILE A 249 -24.86 -15.84 -44.62
C ILE A 249 -26.14 -16.65 -44.86
N ILE A 250 -26.75 -17.21 -43.81
CA ILE A 250 -28.00 -17.97 -43.91
C ILE A 250 -29.12 -17.10 -44.51
N PHE A 251 -29.26 -15.86 -44.04
CA PHE A 251 -30.27 -14.92 -44.55
C PHE A 251 -30.04 -14.59 -46.03
N GLY A 252 -28.78 -14.41 -46.44
CA GLY A 252 -28.41 -14.18 -47.83
C GLY A 252 -28.79 -15.35 -48.75
N ILE A 253 -28.51 -16.58 -48.32
CA ILE A 253 -28.85 -17.81 -49.08
C ILE A 253 -30.37 -17.94 -49.24
N ILE A 254 -31.13 -17.72 -48.15
CA ILE A 254 -32.60 -17.78 -48.18
C ILE A 254 -33.16 -16.73 -49.15
N GLY A 255 -32.66 -15.50 -49.13
CA GLY A 255 -33.11 -14.44 -50.04
C GLY A 255 -32.86 -14.77 -51.51
N VAL A 256 -31.71 -15.35 -51.84
CA VAL A 256 -31.39 -15.79 -53.22
C VAL A 256 -32.31 -16.92 -53.66
N LEU A 257 -32.55 -17.91 -52.81
CA LEU A 257 -33.46 -19.03 -53.11
C LEU A 257 -34.90 -18.58 -53.31
N TRP A 258 -35.36 -17.61 -52.53
CA TRP A 258 -36.72 -17.08 -52.65
C TRP A 258 -36.93 -16.34 -53.98
N ASN A 259 -35.90 -15.63 -54.45
CA ASN A 259 -35.92 -14.91 -55.72
C ASN A 259 -35.80 -15.83 -56.96
N GLN A 260 -35.28 -17.06 -56.82
CA GLN A 260 -35.26 -18.05 -57.91
C GLN A 260 -36.55 -18.88 -58.01
N SER A 261 -37.42 -18.81 -56.98
CA SER A 261 -38.64 -19.62 -56.90
C SER A 261 -39.92 -18.86 -57.30
N TYR A 262 -39.78 -17.62 -57.79
CA TYR A 262 -40.79 -16.78 -58.44
C TYR A 262 -40.35 -16.48 -59.87
#